data_AF-A0A016UXP1-F1
#
_entry.id   AF-A0A016UXP1-F1
#
_cell.length_a   1.000
_cell.length_b   1.000
_cell.length_c   1.000
_cell.angle_alpha   90.00
_cell.angle_beta   90.00
_cell.angle_gamma   90.00
#
_symmetry.space_group_name_H-M   'P 1'
#
loop_
_entity.id
_entity.type
_entity.pdbx_description
1 polymer ?
#
loop_
_entity_poly.entity_id
_entity_poly.type
_entity_poly.pdbx_seq_one_letter_code
_entity_poly.pdbx_strand_id
1 'polypeptide(L)'
;MSTNADEEEKQMSDVVLECPKSLCPVIRRRTKSWISNECLELVDERKQAKLVDFIRYGQLNQELRRRMKMEREAYSNRVADELEEAAGRNNYRVLCRTNRPMAYYAATPSL
;
A
#
# COMPACT_ATOMS: atom_id res chain seq x y z
N MET A 1 20.88 14.26 36.39
CA MET A 1 21.59 13.11 35.79
C MET A 1 20.57 12.00 35.53
N SER A 2 19.69 12.15 34.54
CA SER A 2 18.52 11.24 34.30
C SER A 2 18.59 10.52 32.94
N THR A 3 19.73 10.59 32.25
CA THR A 3 19.84 10.22 30.83
C THR A 3 19.91 8.71 30.58
N ASN A 4 20.31 7.90 31.57
CA ASN A 4 20.45 6.45 31.37
C ASN A 4 19.10 5.71 31.30
N ALA A 5 18.12 6.12 32.11
CA ALA A 5 16.84 5.42 32.15
C ALA A 5 16.06 5.56 30.83
N ASP A 6 16.06 6.76 30.25
CA ASP A 6 15.39 7.03 28.97
C ASP A 6 16.08 6.31 27.80
N GLU A 7 17.42 6.15 27.84
CA GLU A 7 18.15 5.38 26.82
C GLU A 7 17.92 3.87 26.95
N GLU A 8 17.87 3.34 28.16
CA GLU A 8 17.56 1.93 28.42
C GLU A 8 16.12 1.60 28.02
N GLU A 9 15.15 2.49 28.30
CA GLU A 9 13.77 2.33 27.86
C GLU A 9 13.67 2.32 26.32
N LYS A 10 14.41 3.21 25.66
CA LYS A 10 14.46 3.26 24.19
C LYS A 10 15.08 2.00 23.59
N GLN A 11 16.17 1.49 24.17
CA GLN A 11 16.78 0.23 23.74
C GLN A 11 15.82 -0.97 23.91
N MET A 12 15.14 -1.06 25.05
CA MET A 12 14.15 -2.11 25.27
C MET A 12 12.98 -2.01 24.28
N SER A 13 12.50 -0.80 24.02
CA SER A 13 11.46 -0.56 23.02
C SER A 13 11.89 -1.01 21.62
N ASP A 14 13.11 -0.65 21.20
CA ASP A 14 13.66 -1.04 19.90
C ASP A 14 13.78 -2.57 19.78
N VAL A 15 14.24 -3.26 20.83
CA VAL A 15 14.34 -4.74 20.87
C VAL A 15 12.96 -5.39 20.79
N VAL A 16 11.97 -4.88 21.53
CA VAL A 16 10.59 -5.40 21.49
C VAL A 16 9.93 -5.15 20.14
N LEU A 17 10.29 -4.08 19.44
CA LEU A 17 9.79 -3.78 18.09
C LEU A 17 10.52 -4.58 16.99
N GLU A 18 11.79 -4.95 17.20
CA GLU A 18 12.60 -5.77 16.28
C GLU A 18 12.29 -7.26 16.37
N CYS A 19 12.12 -7.80 17.59
CA CYS A 19 11.96 -9.24 17.83
C CYS A 19 10.79 -9.90 17.05
N PRO A 20 9.61 -9.27 16.90
CA PRO A 20 8.52 -9.83 16.09
C PRO A 20 8.86 -9.92 14.60
N LYS A 21 9.73 -9.05 14.08
CA LYS A 21 10.07 -9.01 12.64
C LYS A 21 10.87 -10.24 12.21
N SER A 22 11.69 -10.81 13.10
CA SER A 22 12.48 -12.02 12.83
C SER A 22 11.62 -13.29 12.94
N LEU A 23 10.67 -13.31 13.87
CA LEU A 23 9.77 -14.43 14.12
C LEU A 23 8.63 -14.53 13.09
N CYS A 24 8.12 -13.38 12.66
CA CYS A 24 7.09 -13.27 11.63
C CYS A 24 7.54 -12.23 10.60
N PRO A 25 8.30 -12.64 9.57
CA PRO A 25 8.62 -11.72 8.48
C PRO A 25 7.32 -11.15 7.94
N VAL A 26 7.28 -9.83 7.75
CA VAL A 26 6.10 -9.14 7.22
C VAL A 26 5.89 -9.60 5.78
N ILE A 27 5.13 -10.68 5.59
CA ILE A 27 4.72 -11.15 4.28
C ILE A 27 3.72 -10.12 3.74
N ARG A 28 4.24 -9.14 3.00
CA ARG A 28 3.42 -8.16 2.28
C ARG A 28 2.73 -8.85 1.11
N ARG A 29 1.56 -9.45 1.35
CA ARG A 29 0.69 -9.85 0.26
C ARG A 29 0.20 -8.58 -0.42
N ARG A 30 0.69 -8.30 -1.64
CA ARG A 30 0.10 -7.25 -2.48
C ARG A 30 -1.31 -7.68 -2.83
N THR A 31 -2.30 -7.09 -2.15
CA THR A 31 -3.72 -7.32 -2.47
C THR A 31 -4.07 -6.80 -3.85
N LYS A 32 -3.36 -5.77 -4.33
CA LYS A 32 -3.53 -5.18 -5.64
C LYS A 32 -2.16 -4.91 -6.27
N SER A 33 -1.96 -5.35 -7.51
CA SER A 33 -0.69 -5.25 -8.25
C SER A 33 -0.29 -3.83 -8.59
N TRP A 34 -1.25 -2.90 -8.62
CA TRP A 34 -1.03 -1.49 -8.97
C TRP A 34 -0.50 -0.62 -7.83
N ILE A 35 -0.48 -1.14 -6.59
CA ILE A 35 0.04 -0.39 -5.44
C ILE A 35 1.57 -0.49 -5.44
N SER A 36 2.24 0.66 -5.44
CA SER A 36 3.71 0.74 -5.40
C SER A 36 4.29 0.30 -4.05
N ASN A 37 5.59 -0.01 -4.04
CA ASN A 37 6.30 -0.28 -2.78
C ASN A 37 6.34 0.97 -1.88
N GLU A 38 6.49 2.17 -2.45
CA GLU A 38 6.48 3.42 -1.69
C GLU A 38 5.14 3.64 -0.98
N CYS A 39 4.01 3.34 -1.64
CA CYS A 39 2.70 3.38 -0.98
C CYS A 39 2.59 2.38 0.17
N LEU A 40 3.21 1.21 0.04
CA LEU A 40 3.23 0.20 1.11
C LEU A 40 4.11 0.64 2.29
N GLU A 41 5.23 1.30 2.04
CA GLU A 41 6.08 1.89 3.08
C GLU A 41 5.34 2.99 3.83
N LEU A 42 4.66 3.90 3.12
CA LEU A 42 3.82 4.93 3.74
C LEU A 42 2.67 4.35 4.58
N VAL A 43 2.10 3.21 4.18
CA VAL A 43 1.11 2.50 5.00
C VAL A 43 1.70 2.08 6.34
N ASP A 44 2.94 1.58 6.33
CA ASP A 44 3.60 1.07 7.53
C ASP A 44 4.08 2.21 8.42
N GLU A 45 4.65 3.28 7.86
CA GLU A 45 4.96 4.51 8.60
C GLU A 45 3.71 5.11 9.25
N ARG A 46 2.58 5.14 8.53
CA ARG A 46 1.30 5.61 9.07
C ARG A 46 0.83 4.72 10.23
N LYS A 47 0.99 3.39 10.13
CA LYS A 47 0.61 2.47 11.23
C LYS A 47 1.45 2.71 12.46
N GLN A 48 2.76 2.91 12.29
CA GLN A 48 3.67 3.22 13.39
C GLN A 48 3.31 4.57 14.04
N ALA A 49 3.10 5.61 13.23
CA ALA A 49 2.76 6.94 13.72
C ALA A 49 1.42 6.97 14.50
N LYS A 50 0.45 6.11 14.15
CA LYS A 50 -0.86 6.05 14.83
C LYS A 50 -0.76 5.87 16.35
N LEU A 51 0.29 5.19 16.83
CA LEU A 51 0.49 4.89 18.25
C LEU A 51 1.40 5.89 18.97
N VAL A 52 2.10 6.76 18.23
CA VAL A 52 3.19 7.60 18.77
C VAL A 52 2.93 9.09 18.55
N ASP A 53 2.44 9.48 17.38
CA ASP A 53 2.25 10.89 16.99
C ASP A 53 1.03 11.07 16.09
N PHE A 54 -0.01 11.69 16.64
CA PHE A 54 -1.28 11.93 15.96
C PHE A 54 -1.18 12.96 14.82
N ILE A 55 -0.33 13.98 14.94
CA ILE A 55 -0.18 15.02 13.90
C ILE A 55 0.54 14.41 12.70
N ARG A 56 1.65 13.70 12.95
CA ARG A 56 2.38 12.97 11.90
C ARG A 56 1.51 11.90 11.24
N TYR A 57 0.70 11.19 12.02
CA TYR A 57 -0.30 10.27 11.47
C TYR A 57 -1.26 10.97 10.50
N GLY A 58 -1.78 12.15 10.85
CA GLY A 58 -2.67 12.94 10.00
C GLY A 58 -2.04 13.29 8.65
N GLN A 59 -0.80 13.79 8.68
CA GLN A 59 -0.03 14.13 7.47
C GLN A 59 0.22 12.90 6.59
N LEU A 60 0.72 11.81 7.18
CA LEU A 60 0.98 10.55 6.46
C LEU A 60 -0.31 9.96 5.87
N ASN A 61 -1.42 10.04 6.59
CA ASN A 61 -2.71 9.54 6.11
C ASN A 61 -3.25 10.37 4.94
N GLN A 62 -3.02 11.68 4.92
CA GLN A 62 -3.40 12.54 3.80
C GLN A 62 -2.54 12.28 2.56
N GLU A 63 -1.22 12.15 2.74
CA GLU A 63 -0.29 11.82 1.66
C GLU A 63 -0.59 10.44 1.06
N LEU A 64 -0.78 9.43 1.90
CA LEU A 64 -1.14 8.09 1.47
C LEU A 64 -2.43 8.09 0.63
N ARG A 65 -3.46 8.84 1.04
CA ARG A 65 -4.71 8.96 0.27
C ARG A 65 -4.47 9.58 -1.11
N ARG A 66 -3.64 10.63 -1.19
CA ARG A 66 -3.30 11.29 -2.47
C ARG A 66 -2.57 10.33 -3.39
N ARG A 67 -1.52 9.66 -2.90
CA ARG A 67 -0.74 8.70 -3.71
C ARG A 67 -1.57 7.51 -4.16
N MET A 68 -2.37 6.91 -3.27
CA MET A 68 -3.25 5.81 -3.65
C MET A 68 -4.26 6.21 -4.73
N LYS A 69 -4.75 7.45 -4.71
CA LYS A 69 -5.63 7.97 -5.76
C LYS A 69 -4.88 8.09 -7.09
N MET A 70 -3.71 8.73 -7.10
CA MET A 70 -2.89 8.92 -8.31
C MET A 70 -2.46 7.58 -8.92
N GLU A 71 -1.97 6.64 -8.12
CA GLU A 71 -1.55 5.32 -8.61
C GLU A 71 -2.72 4.52 -9.18
N ARG A 72 -3.89 4.58 -8.53
CA ARG A 72 -5.10 3.93 -9.03
C ARG A 72 -5.54 4.51 -10.36
N GLU A 73 -5.51 5.83 -10.51
CA GLU A 73 -5.86 6.52 -11.75
C GLU A 73 -4.85 6.19 -12.86
N ALA A 74 -3.55 6.27 -12.58
CA ALA A 74 -2.49 5.90 -13.52
C ALA A 74 -2.57 4.42 -13.95
N TYR A 75 -3.01 3.53 -13.07
CA TYR A 75 -3.29 2.14 -13.44
C TYR A 75 -4.53 2.03 -14.32
N SER A 76 -5.61 2.72 -13.96
CA SER A 76 -6.85 2.71 -14.74
C SER A 76 -6.64 3.24 -16.17
N ASN A 77 -5.87 4.32 -16.32
CA ASN A 77 -5.54 4.89 -17.63
C ASN A 77 -4.72 3.90 -18.46
N ARG A 78 -3.67 3.29 -17.87
CA ARG A 78 -2.88 2.26 -18.55
C ARG A 78 -3.73 1.07 -19.02
N VAL A 79 -4.66 0.61 -18.20
CA VAL A 79 -5.58 -0.47 -18.59
C VAL A 79 -6.52 -0.04 -19.70
N ALA A 80 -7.00 1.21 -19.70
CA ALA A 80 -7.82 1.75 -20.77
C ALA A 80 -7.05 1.81 -22.10
N ASP A 81 -5.81 2.32 -22.07
CA ASP A 81 -4.92 2.38 -23.24
C ASP A 81 -4.64 0.98 -23.81
N GLU A 82 -4.33 0.00 -22.94
CA GLU A 82 -4.13 -1.40 -23.33
C GLU A 82 -5.37 -2.02 -23.99
N LEU A 83 -6.57 -1.67 -23.49
CA LEU A 83 -7.83 -2.14 -24.05
C LEU A 83 -8.14 -1.49 -25.41
N GLU A 84 -7.89 -0.19 -25.55
CA GLU A 84 -8.07 0.53 -26.80
C GLU A 84 -7.13 -0.01 -27.89
N GLU A 85 -5.86 -0.22 -27.56
CA GLU A 85 -4.88 -0.80 -28.48
C GLU A 85 -5.27 -2.24 -28.86
N ALA A 86 -5.69 -3.06 -27.88
CA ALA A 86 -6.11 -4.43 -28.14
C ALA A 86 -7.37 -4.48 -29.02
N ALA A 87 -8.31 -3.57 -28.83
CA ALA A 87 -9.50 -3.45 -29.67
C ALA A 87 -9.12 -3.05 -31.11
N GLY A 88 -8.24 -2.07 -31.27
CA GLY A 88 -7.74 -1.64 -32.59
C GLY A 88 -7.00 -2.74 -33.34
N ARG A 89 -6.30 -3.64 -32.65
CA ARG A 89 -5.63 -4.82 -33.22
C ARG A 89 -6.52 -6.07 -33.29
N ASN A 90 -7.79 -5.97 -32.91
CA ASN A 90 -8.74 -7.08 -32.78
C ASN A 90 -8.21 -8.27 -31.94
N ASN A 91 -7.43 -7.97 -30.90
CA ASN A 91 -6.78 -8.95 -30.05
C ASN A 91 -7.69 -9.37 -28.87
N TYR A 92 -8.64 -10.25 -29.17
CA TYR A 92 -9.62 -10.76 -28.20
C TYR A 92 -8.99 -11.43 -26.97
N ARG A 93 -7.79 -12.02 -27.08
CA ARG A 93 -7.10 -12.66 -25.95
C ARG A 93 -6.70 -11.64 -24.87
N VAL A 94 -6.23 -10.46 -25.28
CA VAL A 94 -5.90 -9.38 -24.36
C VAL A 94 -7.18 -8.82 -23.76
N LEU A 95 -8.17 -8.46 -24.59
CA LEU A 95 -9.47 -7.96 -24.15
C LEU A 95 -10.15 -8.86 -23.10
N CYS A 96 -10.18 -10.18 -23.30
CA CYS A 96 -10.78 -11.10 -22.33
C CYS A 96 -9.96 -11.20 -21.04
N ARG A 97 -8.63 -11.06 -21.10
CA ARG A 97 -7.76 -11.14 -19.91
C ARG A 97 -7.85 -9.88 -19.05
N THR A 98 -7.85 -8.69 -19.64
CA THR A 98 -7.95 -7.42 -18.91
C THR A 98 -9.36 -7.13 -18.40
N ASN A 99 -10.41 -7.55 -19.12
CA ASN A 99 -11.80 -7.36 -18.65
C ASN A 99 -12.22 -8.34 -17.54
N ARG A 100 -11.67 -9.55 -17.49
CA ARG A 100 -12.10 -10.58 -16.54
C ARG A 100 -11.97 -10.14 -15.07
N PRO A 101 -10.84 -9.57 -14.60
CA PRO A 101 -10.74 -9.02 -13.25
C PRO A 101 -11.73 -7.89 -12.98
N MET A 102 -11.95 -6.99 -13.95
CA MET A 102 -12.85 -5.83 -13.81
C MET A 102 -14.30 -6.26 -13.59
N ALA A 103 -14.77 -7.30 -14.28
CA ALA A 103 -16.10 -7.86 -14.10
C ALA A 103 -16.32 -8.44 -12.68
N TYR A 104 -15.27 -9.01 -12.07
CA TYR A 104 -15.34 -9.50 -10.69
C TYR A 104 -15.34 -8.36 -9.66
N TYR A 105 -14.58 -7.27 -9.88
CA TYR A 105 -14.56 -6.13 -8.95
C TYR A 105 -15.84 -5.30 -8.97
N ALA A 106 -16.56 -5.24 -10.09
CA ALA A 106 -17.88 -4.59 -10.18
C ALA A 106 -18.99 -5.34 -9.41
N ALA A 107 -18.79 -6.63 -9.14
CA ALA A 107 -19.74 -7.48 -8.42
C ALA A 107 -19.53 -7.52 -6.90
N THR A 108 -18.42 -6.95 -6.39
CA THR A 108 -18.11 -6.91 -4.95
C THR A 108 -18.30 -5.48 -4.40
N PRO A 109 -19.15 -5.26 -3.39
CA PRO A 109 -19.32 -3.96 -2.77
C PRO A 109 -18.01 -3.51 -2.13
N SER A 110 -17.59 -2.27 -2.41
CA SER A 110 -16.46 -1.64 -1.74
C SER A 110 -16.75 -1.45 -0.25
N LEU A 111 -15.97 -2.13 0.60
CA LEU A 111 -15.86 -1.86 2.04
C LEU A 111 -15.11 -0.54 2.31
#